data_AF-J5KK21-F1
#
_entry.id   AF-J5KK21-F1
#
_cell.length_a   1.000
_cell.length_b   1.000
_cell.length_c   1.000
_cell.angle_alpha   90.00
_cell.angle_beta   90.00
_cell.angle_gamma   90.00
#
_symmetry.space_group_name_H-M   'P 1'
#
loop_
_entity.id
_entity.type
_entity.pdbx_description
1 polymer ?
#
loop_
_entity_poly.entity_id
_entity_poly.type
_entity_poly.pdbx_seq_one_letter_code
_entity_poly.pdbx_strand_id
1 'polypeptide(L)'
;MKNIKIRLRKIKFLLQSVFKNFSSLLLFFKYIRNEDIYENNKHILLAANWLLKAQETGGDDGYSRGFYLYKSGWDKSYIETTGYIIPTMLEVYEKTKDERYYESAYKAGIWLLGVQKDNGAFTDIDNDIELVFDTGQVLYGLIALYENEKIDKDSKEKFKIASYKACEWLCSVQDIDGSWTAYGFNKIPHSYYSRVASILYKAGCVFKNDEFKKCADKNISWVLSRQKENGFFDNLKFQADEENVLHTMIYVLEGLFDYYTYTQRADILDSLLKNTNVLKEININKELLLSSQYNDKFESVNNERCITGLAQWANLSFKLYELTKDDEYLLCARKTLYYIKSKQFKEGNDLMGSLPGSVPFWGVYAPFSAVNWSVKFFIDALLQSNKYKFSLIEDSNLWIGECFKFNNDVVDTKLTYTAQNYIKILSKYIKDSHNILDLGCGKGKYINIFNSKFENKNIVGIDPYYYNDKNIFIGDTYTINSNIKFDLIYCIEVLQHVKYIDVAIDNIKNNLVEKNGMLIICDRNPISVIGFLKSIWEFRGKWMYSFDSPFIEKWYTIDRWKQMLAKHDFTVYKTYAFCSRGGIRSMMNRYSVIIARRK
;
A
#
# COMPACT_ATOMS: atom_id res chain seq x y z
N MET A 1 -13.55 28.94 -11.49
CA MET A 1 -14.60 28.12 -12.16
C MET A 1 -14.30 26.62 -12.20
N LYS A 2 -13.09 26.15 -12.55
CA LYS A 2 -12.75 24.71 -12.65
C LYS A 2 -12.92 23.92 -11.34
N ASN A 3 -12.42 24.45 -10.22
CA ASN A 3 -12.61 23.85 -8.89
C ASN A 3 -14.09 23.73 -8.48
N ILE A 4 -14.94 24.63 -8.97
CA ILE A 4 -16.39 24.58 -8.72
C ILE A 4 -17.02 23.43 -9.53
N LYS A 5 -16.68 23.30 -10.83
CA LYS A 5 -17.17 22.18 -11.66
C LYS A 5 -16.77 20.82 -11.10
N ILE A 6 -15.53 20.65 -10.65
CA ILE A 6 -15.05 19.41 -10.03
C ILE A 6 -15.84 19.10 -8.75
N ARG A 7 -16.03 20.09 -7.87
CA ARG A 7 -16.82 19.93 -6.64
C ARG A 7 -18.28 19.56 -6.94
N LEU A 8 -18.93 20.24 -7.89
CA LEU A 8 -20.30 19.94 -8.30
C LEU A 8 -20.43 18.52 -8.87
N ARG A 9 -19.46 18.06 -9.66
CA ARG A 9 -19.42 16.68 -10.17
C ARG A 9 -19.32 15.66 -9.04
N LYS A 10 -18.44 15.89 -8.04
CA LYS A 10 -18.31 15.02 -6.88
C LYS A 10 -19.60 14.96 -6.05
N ILE A 11 -20.28 16.10 -5.85
CA ILE A 11 -21.60 16.15 -5.19
C ILE A 11 -22.64 15.35 -5.96
N LYS A 12 -22.69 15.53 -7.29
CA LYS A 12 -23.60 14.76 -8.16
C LYS A 12 -23.35 13.25 -8.04
N PHE A 13 -22.09 12.82 -8.07
CA PHE A 13 -21.74 11.40 -7.91
C PHE A 13 -22.13 10.86 -6.55
N LEU A 14 -21.90 11.62 -5.48
CA LEU A 14 -22.32 11.22 -4.13
C LEU A 14 -23.85 11.03 -4.05
N LEU A 15 -24.63 12.01 -4.53
CA LEU A 15 -26.09 11.92 -4.54
C LEU A 15 -26.56 10.71 -5.36
N GLN A 16 -26.02 10.51 -6.56
CA GLN A 16 -26.35 9.34 -7.38
C GLN A 16 -26.00 8.03 -6.69
N SER A 17 -24.87 7.98 -5.98
CA SER A 17 -24.44 6.80 -5.23
C SER A 17 -25.39 6.47 -4.08
N VAL A 18 -25.93 7.48 -3.38
CA VAL A 18 -26.94 7.29 -2.34
C VAL A 18 -28.21 6.65 -2.91
N PHE A 19 -28.67 7.08 -4.09
CA PHE A 19 -29.89 6.53 -4.67
C PHE A 19 -29.70 5.18 -5.36
N LYS A 20 -28.54 4.91 -5.96
CA LYS A 20 -28.32 3.71 -6.78
C LYS A 20 -27.63 2.57 -6.05
N ASN A 21 -26.67 2.87 -5.18
CA ASN A 21 -25.73 1.89 -4.61
C ASN A 21 -25.42 2.22 -3.13
N PHE A 22 -26.46 2.46 -2.31
CA PHE A 22 -26.29 2.91 -0.92
C PHE A 22 -25.46 1.94 -0.06
N SER A 23 -25.73 0.64 -0.15
CA SER A 23 -24.99 -0.39 0.59
C SER A 23 -23.51 -0.40 0.22
N SER A 24 -23.20 -0.37 -1.07
CA SER A 24 -21.83 -0.26 -1.58
C SER A 24 -21.16 1.05 -1.13
N LEU A 25 -21.88 2.18 -1.12
CA LEU A 25 -21.36 3.45 -0.61
C LEU A 25 -20.97 3.36 0.88
N LEU A 26 -21.76 2.68 1.71
CA LEU A 26 -21.41 2.45 3.13
C LEU A 26 -20.14 1.63 3.27
N LEU A 27 -19.92 0.63 2.40
CA LEU A 27 -18.67 -0.12 2.37
C LEU A 27 -17.49 0.79 2.03
N PHE A 28 -17.61 1.65 1.03
CA PHE A 28 -16.56 2.62 0.69
C PHE A 28 -16.19 3.52 1.88
N PHE A 29 -17.16 3.95 2.69
CA PHE A 29 -16.87 4.67 3.94
C PHE A 29 -16.20 3.80 5.00
N LYS A 30 -16.68 2.56 5.22
CA LYS A 30 -16.10 1.60 6.17
C LYS A 30 -14.63 1.33 5.86
N TYR A 31 -14.30 1.09 4.60
CA TYR A 31 -12.96 0.65 4.18
C TYR A 31 -11.90 1.76 4.13
N ILE A 32 -12.28 3.03 4.26
CA ILE A 32 -11.33 4.11 4.55
C ILE A 32 -10.56 3.81 5.84
N ARG A 33 -11.25 3.38 6.90
CA ARG A 33 -10.69 3.17 8.25
C ARG A 33 -10.42 1.69 8.58
N ASN A 34 -10.43 0.81 7.58
CA ASN A 34 -10.31 -0.63 7.83
C ASN A 34 -8.88 -1.03 8.24
N GLU A 35 -8.77 -1.80 9.32
CA GLU A 35 -7.51 -2.36 9.83
C GLU A 35 -7.32 -3.83 9.45
N ASP A 36 -8.37 -4.51 8.95
CA ASP A 36 -8.33 -5.94 8.66
C ASP A 36 -7.44 -6.22 7.45
N ILE A 37 -6.34 -6.93 7.72
CA ILE A 37 -5.31 -7.34 6.77
C ILE A 37 -5.07 -8.83 6.95
N TYR A 38 -4.95 -9.54 5.83
CA TYR A 38 -4.70 -10.97 5.77
C TYR A 38 -3.36 -11.27 5.13
N GLU A 39 -2.96 -12.53 5.17
CA GLU A 39 -1.82 -13.04 4.40
C GLU A 39 -2.02 -12.80 2.90
N ASN A 40 -0.89 -12.65 2.18
CA ASN A 40 -0.88 -12.34 0.74
C ASN A 40 -1.79 -13.25 -0.08
N ASN A 41 -1.73 -14.57 0.16
CA ASN A 41 -2.52 -15.54 -0.58
C ASN A 41 -4.04 -15.28 -0.47
N LYS A 42 -4.52 -14.88 0.71
CA LYS A 42 -5.95 -14.56 0.88
C LYS A 42 -6.33 -13.28 0.13
N HIS A 43 -5.46 -12.26 0.13
CA HIS A 43 -5.68 -11.06 -0.66
C HIS A 43 -5.67 -11.32 -2.17
N ILE A 44 -4.74 -12.17 -2.65
CA ILE A 44 -4.65 -12.59 -4.05
C ILE A 44 -5.95 -13.28 -4.48
N LEU A 45 -6.41 -14.28 -3.71
CA LEU A 45 -7.63 -15.02 -4.05
C LEU A 45 -8.87 -14.11 -4.06
N LEU A 46 -9.00 -13.21 -3.08
CA LEU A 46 -10.08 -12.23 -3.07
C LEU A 46 -10.05 -11.34 -4.32
N ALA A 47 -8.89 -10.79 -4.66
CA ALA A 47 -8.70 -9.92 -5.82
C ALA A 47 -8.95 -10.65 -7.15
N ALA A 48 -8.37 -11.84 -7.33
CA ALA A 48 -8.53 -12.64 -8.53
C ALA A 48 -9.99 -13.11 -8.71
N ASN A 49 -10.68 -13.50 -7.63
CA ASN A 49 -12.10 -13.84 -7.69
C ASN A 49 -12.97 -12.64 -8.06
N TRP A 50 -12.58 -11.42 -7.67
CA TRP A 50 -13.28 -10.22 -8.13
C TRP A 50 -13.07 -9.98 -9.64
N LEU A 51 -11.88 -10.30 -10.18
CA LEU A 51 -11.65 -10.25 -11.63
C LEU A 51 -12.46 -11.32 -12.37
N LEU A 52 -12.59 -12.54 -11.83
CA LEU A 52 -13.52 -13.54 -12.40
C LEU A 52 -14.94 -12.99 -12.48
N LYS A 53 -15.43 -12.38 -11.38
CA LYS A 53 -16.75 -11.74 -11.36
C LYS A 53 -16.85 -10.58 -12.36
N ALA A 54 -15.80 -9.77 -12.50
CA ALA A 54 -15.75 -8.69 -13.48
C ALA A 54 -15.84 -9.21 -14.93
N GLN A 55 -15.32 -10.40 -15.21
CA GLN A 55 -15.45 -11.06 -16.51
C GLN A 55 -16.86 -11.63 -16.72
N GLU A 56 -17.37 -12.38 -15.73
CA GLU A 56 -18.71 -12.98 -15.78
C GLU A 56 -19.81 -11.93 -16.00
N THR A 57 -19.68 -10.76 -15.37
CA THR A 57 -20.68 -9.67 -15.47
C THR A 57 -20.60 -8.90 -16.79
N GLY A 58 -19.47 -8.95 -17.51
CA GLY A 58 -19.33 -8.37 -18.85
C GLY A 58 -20.12 -9.13 -19.92
N GLY A 59 -20.25 -10.45 -19.74
CA GLY A 59 -21.03 -11.33 -20.62
C GLY A 59 -20.43 -11.57 -22.01
N ASP A 60 -19.23 -11.06 -22.27
CA ASP A 60 -18.51 -11.15 -23.55
C ASP A 60 -17.11 -11.78 -23.42
N ASP A 61 -16.76 -12.33 -22.26
CA ASP A 61 -15.44 -12.89 -21.90
C ASP A 61 -14.31 -11.85 -21.73
N GLY A 62 -14.56 -10.56 -21.95
CA GLY A 62 -13.66 -9.48 -21.51
C GLY A 62 -13.86 -9.13 -20.03
N TYR A 63 -12.90 -8.43 -19.40
CA TYR A 63 -13.07 -7.97 -18.02
C TYR A 63 -13.75 -6.61 -17.97
N SER A 64 -14.87 -6.50 -17.24
CA SER A 64 -15.52 -5.21 -16.96
C SER A 64 -14.51 -4.16 -16.50
N ARG A 65 -14.60 -2.94 -17.04
CA ARG A 65 -13.79 -1.78 -16.64
C ARG A 65 -13.81 -1.57 -15.12
N GLY A 66 -14.95 -1.85 -14.48
CA GLY A 66 -15.10 -1.81 -13.04
C GLY A 66 -16.53 -1.53 -12.58
N PHE A 67 -16.68 -1.44 -11.27
CA PHE A 67 -17.94 -1.13 -10.59
C PHE A 67 -18.01 0.34 -10.19
N TYR A 68 -19.05 1.05 -10.60
CA TYR A 68 -19.22 2.49 -10.37
C TYR A 68 -20.45 2.79 -9.50
N LEU A 69 -20.23 3.44 -8.35
CA LEU A 69 -21.30 3.74 -7.40
C LEU A 69 -22.37 4.69 -7.97
N TYR A 70 -21.96 5.65 -8.81
CA TYR A 70 -22.85 6.66 -9.38
C TYR A 70 -23.59 6.18 -10.66
N LYS A 71 -23.21 5.01 -11.19
CA LYS A 71 -23.88 4.32 -12.31
C LYS A 71 -24.68 3.13 -11.77
N SER A 72 -25.22 2.30 -12.66
CA SER A 72 -25.98 1.09 -12.30
C SER A 72 -25.07 -0.09 -11.91
N GLY A 73 -23.86 0.17 -11.41
CA GLY A 73 -22.89 -0.86 -11.02
C GLY A 73 -21.79 -1.09 -12.05
N TRP A 74 -21.66 -2.34 -12.51
CA TRP A 74 -20.66 -2.81 -13.48
C TRP A 74 -20.75 -2.05 -14.82
N ASP A 75 -19.59 -1.80 -15.44
CA ASP A 75 -19.46 -1.17 -16.75
C ASP A 75 -19.10 -2.23 -17.82
N LYS A 76 -19.01 -1.83 -19.08
CA LYS A 76 -18.59 -2.73 -20.17
C LYS A 76 -17.14 -3.24 -20.02
N SER A 77 -16.85 -4.33 -20.70
CA SER A 77 -15.50 -4.90 -20.79
C SER A 77 -14.50 -3.92 -21.37
N TYR A 78 -13.31 -3.81 -20.78
CA TYR A 78 -12.29 -2.84 -21.19
C TYR A 78 -11.14 -3.54 -21.93
N ILE A 79 -10.99 -3.25 -23.22
CA ILE A 79 -10.05 -3.92 -24.13
C ILE A 79 -8.61 -3.79 -23.64
N GLU A 80 -8.12 -2.56 -23.43
CA GLU A 80 -6.79 -2.25 -22.89
C GLU A 80 -6.45 -3.13 -21.68
N THR A 81 -7.32 -3.11 -20.68
CA THR A 81 -7.00 -3.67 -19.37
C THR A 81 -7.19 -5.17 -19.32
N THR A 82 -8.10 -5.70 -20.13
CA THR A 82 -8.21 -7.14 -20.38
C THR A 82 -6.89 -7.70 -20.89
N GLY A 83 -6.23 -6.98 -21.81
CA GLY A 83 -4.89 -7.26 -22.30
C GLY A 83 -3.88 -7.56 -21.22
N TYR A 84 -3.61 -6.59 -20.34
CA TYR A 84 -2.60 -6.75 -19.30
C TYR A 84 -3.09 -7.50 -18.05
N ILE A 85 -4.37 -7.84 -17.92
CA ILE A 85 -4.90 -8.69 -16.85
C ILE A 85 -4.58 -10.17 -17.14
N ILE A 86 -4.57 -10.58 -18.40
CA ILE A 86 -4.25 -11.96 -18.83
C ILE A 86 -2.96 -12.50 -18.17
N PRO A 87 -1.78 -11.84 -18.27
CA PRO A 87 -0.57 -12.34 -17.64
C PRO A 87 -0.70 -12.45 -16.11
N THR A 88 -1.39 -11.51 -15.46
CA THR A 88 -1.66 -11.58 -14.02
C THR A 88 -2.48 -12.82 -13.67
N MET A 89 -3.52 -13.14 -14.43
CA MET A 89 -4.39 -14.30 -14.17
C MET A 89 -3.67 -15.63 -14.44
N LEU A 90 -2.79 -15.66 -15.46
CA LEU A 90 -1.89 -16.79 -15.68
C LEU A 90 -0.91 -16.98 -14.51
N GLU A 91 -0.35 -15.92 -13.94
CA GLU A 91 0.54 -16.03 -12.77
C GLU A 91 -0.21 -16.47 -11.50
N VAL A 92 -1.45 -15.99 -11.32
CA VAL A 92 -2.33 -16.49 -10.24
C VAL A 92 -2.62 -17.98 -10.43
N TYR A 93 -2.91 -18.42 -11.65
CA TYR A 93 -3.04 -19.84 -11.97
C TYR A 93 -1.77 -20.61 -11.60
N GLU A 94 -0.59 -20.14 -11.99
CA GLU A 94 0.66 -20.82 -11.67
C GLU A 94 0.89 -20.95 -10.16
N LYS A 95 0.49 -19.95 -9.39
CA LYS A 95 0.64 -19.95 -7.93
C LYS A 95 -0.38 -20.84 -7.22
N THR A 96 -1.61 -20.92 -7.72
CA THR A 96 -2.74 -21.56 -7.02
C THR A 96 -3.11 -22.93 -7.59
N LYS A 97 -2.78 -23.17 -8.85
CA LYS A 97 -3.21 -24.30 -9.68
C LYS A 97 -4.74 -24.43 -9.80
N ASP A 98 -5.46 -23.34 -9.59
CA ASP A 98 -6.91 -23.26 -9.77
C ASP A 98 -7.23 -22.91 -11.23
N GLU A 99 -7.69 -23.91 -11.99
CA GLU A 99 -7.91 -23.81 -13.45
C GLU A 99 -8.88 -22.69 -13.85
N ARG A 100 -9.75 -22.22 -12.94
CA ARG A 100 -10.66 -21.09 -13.22
C ARG A 100 -9.90 -19.84 -13.68
N TYR A 101 -8.72 -19.59 -13.12
CA TYR A 101 -7.92 -18.42 -13.48
C TYR A 101 -7.25 -18.58 -14.85
N TYR A 102 -6.83 -19.80 -15.21
CA TYR A 102 -6.32 -20.10 -16.54
C TYR A 102 -7.42 -19.98 -17.60
N GLU A 103 -8.59 -20.59 -17.35
CA GLU A 103 -9.75 -20.51 -18.23
C GLU A 103 -10.19 -19.06 -18.47
N SER A 104 -10.19 -18.26 -17.41
CA SER A 104 -10.50 -16.82 -17.47
C SER A 104 -9.50 -16.06 -18.35
N ALA A 105 -8.20 -16.31 -18.21
CA ALA A 105 -7.16 -15.72 -19.05
C ALA A 105 -7.30 -16.15 -20.53
N TYR A 106 -7.60 -17.43 -20.78
CA TYR A 106 -7.77 -17.96 -22.12
C TYR A 106 -8.99 -17.36 -22.83
N LYS A 107 -10.15 -17.33 -22.16
CA LYS A 107 -11.39 -16.71 -22.68
C LYS A 107 -11.20 -15.24 -23.02
N ALA A 108 -10.53 -14.49 -22.14
CA ALA A 108 -10.16 -13.11 -22.40
C ALA A 108 -9.30 -12.96 -23.66
N GLY A 109 -8.33 -13.87 -23.86
CA GLY A 109 -7.55 -13.92 -25.10
C GLY A 109 -8.40 -14.15 -26.34
N ILE A 110 -9.34 -15.10 -26.29
CA ILE A 110 -10.24 -15.40 -27.41
C ILE A 110 -11.14 -14.20 -27.73
N TRP A 111 -11.68 -13.51 -26.71
CA TRP A 111 -12.44 -12.29 -26.90
C TRP A 111 -11.60 -11.20 -27.57
N LEU A 112 -10.34 -11.00 -27.13
CA LEU A 112 -9.42 -10.04 -27.76
C LEU A 112 -9.21 -10.33 -29.25
N LEU A 113 -9.08 -11.60 -29.64
CA LEU A 113 -9.00 -11.95 -31.07
C LEU A 113 -10.24 -11.50 -31.86
N GLY A 114 -11.43 -11.54 -31.24
CA GLY A 114 -12.69 -11.16 -31.87
C GLY A 114 -12.91 -9.66 -32.00
N VAL A 115 -12.27 -8.84 -31.15
CA VAL A 115 -12.40 -7.37 -31.17
C VAL A 115 -11.23 -6.65 -31.86
N GLN A 116 -10.20 -7.39 -32.29
CA GLN A 116 -9.09 -6.82 -33.07
C GLN A 116 -9.60 -6.29 -34.42
N LYS A 117 -9.20 -5.07 -34.79
CA LYS A 117 -9.53 -4.49 -36.11
C LYS A 117 -8.72 -5.16 -37.22
N ASP A 118 -9.21 -5.07 -38.47
CA ASP A 118 -8.55 -5.68 -39.63
C ASP A 118 -7.11 -5.21 -39.83
N ASN A 119 -6.83 -3.94 -39.50
CA ASN A 119 -5.51 -3.33 -39.57
C ASN A 119 -4.59 -3.72 -38.40
N GLY A 120 -5.06 -4.52 -37.44
CA GLY A 120 -4.29 -5.01 -36.29
C GLY A 120 -4.47 -4.21 -35.00
N ALA A 121 -5.10 -3.05 -35.05
CA ALA A 121 -5.28 -2.16 -33.91
C ALA A 121 -6.35 -2.67 -32.92
N PHE A 122 -6.28 -2.14 -31.70
CA PHE A 122 -7.33 -2.21 -30.70
C PHE A 122 -7.86 -0.81 -30.38
N THR A 123 -9.12 -0.74 -29.95
CA THR A 123 -9.85 0.51 -29.80
C THR A 123 -10.21 0.82 -28.35
N ASP A 124 -10.45 2.11 -28.10
CA ASP A 124 -11.11 2.55 -26.88
C ASP A 124 -12.56 2.04 -26.86
N ILE A 125 -13.05 1.71 -25.68
CA ILE A 125 -14.37 1.09 -25.57
C ILE A 125 -15.53 2.07 -25.69
N ASP A 126 -15.31 3.38 -25.55
CA ASP A 126 -16.37 4.40 -25.56
C ASP A 126 -16.67 4.94 -26.95
N ASN A 127 -15.68 5.04 -27.84
CA ASN A 127 -15.82 5.67 -29.15
C ASN A 127 -15.32 4.79 -30.30
N ASP A 128 -14.84 3.56 -30.02
CA ASP A 128 -14.25 2.65 -31.01
C ASP A 128 -13.11 3.30 -31.81
N ILE A 129 -12.33 4.18 -31.16
CA ILE A 129 -11.17 4.84 -31.75
C ILE A 129 -9.92 4.00 -31.47
N GLU A 130 -9.15 3.72 -32.51
CA GLU A 130 -7.86 3.03 -32.41
C GLU A 130 -6.89 3.80 -31.51
N LEU A 131 -6.26 3.09 -30.56
CA LEU A 131 -5.34 3.68 -29.61
C LEU A 131 -4.04 2.87 -29.50
N VAL A 132 -2.92 3.60 -29.53
CA VAL A 132 -1.57 3.02 -29.38
C VAL A 132 -1.40 2.37 -28.01
N PHE A 133 -1.88 3.02 -26.95
CA PHE A 133 -1.74 2.49 -25.61
C PHE A 133 -2.51 1.19 -25.43
N ASP A 134 -3.79 1.18 -25.80
CA ASP A 134 -4.68 0.02 -25.73
C ASP A 134 -4.12 -1.15 -26.53
N THR A 135 -3.65 -0.90 -27.77
CA THR A 135 -3.01 -1.93 -28.61
C THR A 135 -1.75 -2.51 -27.94
N GLY A 136 -0.89 -1.66 -27.38
CA GLY A 136 0.30 -2.13 -26.65
C GLY A 136 -0.06 -2.90 -25.37
N GLN A 137 -1.07 -2.47 -24.62
CA GLN A 137 -1.50 -3.18 -23.41
C GLN A 137 -2.13 -4.54 -23.74
N VAL A 138 -2.87 -4.66 -24.85
CA VAL A 138 -3.36 -5.94 -25.38
C VAL A 138 -2.23 -6.87 -25.78
N LEU A 139 -1.16 -6.34 -26.36
CA LEU A 139 0.00 -7.12 -26.77
C LEU A 139 0.66 -7.88 -25.60
N TYR A 140 0.61 -7.36 -24.36
CA TYR A 140 1.07 -8.09 -23.18
C TYR A 140 0.31 -9.42 -23.00
N GLY A 141 -1.01 -9.41 -23.16
CA GLY A 141 -1.86 -10.59 -23.02
C GLY A 141 -1.68 -11.59 -24.17
N LEU A 142 -1.66 -11.09 -25.41
CA LEU A 142 -1.48 -11.95 -26.58
C LEU A 142 -0.12 -12.66 -26.58
N ILE A 143 0.95 -11.95 -26.22
CA ILE A 143 2.29 -12.56 -26.09
C ILE A 143 2.32 -13.55 -24.93
N ALA A 144 1.73 -13.22 -23.77
CA ALA A 144 1.70 -14.14 -22.63
C ALA A 144 0.99 -15.46 -22.96
N LEU A 145 -0.13 -15.40 -23.69
CA LEU A 145 -0.84 -16.60 -24.17
C LEU A 145 -0.04 -17.32 -25.26
N TYR A 146 0.57 -16.59 -26.19
CA TYR A 146 1.43 -17.19 -27.21
C TYR A 146 2.63 -17.92 -26.61
N GLU A 147 3.21 -17.44 -25.51
CA GLU A 147 4.35 -18.10 -24.86
C GLU A 147 3.91 -19.25 -23.93
N ASN A 148 2.66 -19.27 -23.49
CA ASN A 148 2.17 -20.26 -22.54
C ASN A 148 2.13 -21.68 -23.14
N GLU A 149 2.66 -22.64 -22.41
CA GLU A 149 2.80 -24.04 -22.86
C GLU A 149 1.49 -24.82 -22.87
N LYS A 150 0.49 -24.39 -22.07
CA LYS A 150 -0.83 -25.04 -22.01
C LYS A 150 -1.74 -24.69 -23.19
N ILE A 151 -1.40 -23.65 -23.94
CA ILE A 151 -2.18 -23.20 -25.10
C ILE A 151 -1.99 -24.16 -26.26
N ASP A 152 -3.09 -24.66 -26.80
CA ASP A 152 -3.09 -25.57 -27.94
C ASP A 152 -2.50 -24.91 -29.19
N LYS A 153 -2.00 -25.75 -30.11
CA LYS A 153 -1.27 -25.28 -31.29
C LYS A 153 -2.08 -24.31 -32.16
N ASP A 154 -3.38 -24.53 -32.31
CA ASP A 154 -4.22 -23.72 -33.20
C ASP A 154 -4.48 -22.35 -32.58
N SER A 155 -4.80 -22.30 -31.29
CA SER A 155 -4.95 -21.04 -30.54
C SER A 155 -3.64 -20.28 -30.47
N LYS A 156 -2.51 -20.98 -30.30
CA LYS A 156 -1.17 -20.40 -30.29
C LYS A 156 -0.86 -19.66 -31.59
N GLU A 157 -1.20 -20.26 -32.75
CA GLU A 157 -1.02 -19.59 -34.04
C GLU A 157 -1.93 -18.36 -34.19
N LYS A 158 -3.17 -18.41 -33.69
CA LYS A 158 -4.07 -17.24 -33.70
C LYS A 158 -3.51 -16.08 -32.87
N PHE A 159 -3.04 -16.34 -31.64
CA PHE A 159 -2.43 -15.31 -30.79
C PHE A 159 -1.17 -14.74 -31.41
N LYS A 160 -0.35 -15.57 -32.07
CA LYS A 160 0.83 -15.13 -32.83
C LYS A 160 0.45 -14.17 -33.96
N ILE A 161 -0.53 -14.54 -34.80
CA ILE A 161 -0.99 -13.71 -35.92
C ILE A 161 -1.53 -12.37 -35.41
N ALA A 162 -2.37 -12.40 -34.37
CA ALA A 162 -2.92 -11.19 -33.78
C ALA A 162 -1.84 -10.28 -33.19
N SER A 163 -0.88 -10.85 -32.46
CA SER A 163 0.27 -10.12 -31.91
C SER A 163 1.10 -9.47 -33.01
N TYR A 164 1.37 -10.20 -34.10
CA TYR A 164 2.17 -9.70 -35.21
C TYR A 164 1.48 -8.52 -35.91
N LYS A 165 0.18 -8.62 -36.20
CA LYS A 165 -0.61 -7.53 -36.78
C LYS A 165 -0.63 -6.29 -35.88
N ALA A 166 -0.78 -6.47 -34.57
CA ALA A 166 -0.72 -5.36 -33.61
C ALA A 166 0.66 -4.67 -33.64
N CYS A 167 1.75 -5.44 -33.72
CA CYS A 167 3.10 -4.91 -33.85
C CYS A 167 3.30 -4.14 -35.17
N GLU A 168 2.84 -4.68 -36.30
CA GLU A 168 2.90 -4.01 -37.60
C GLU A 168 2.15 -2.68 -37.57
N TRP A 169 0.94 -2.66 -37.02
CA TRP A 169 0.16 -1.44 -36.87
C TRP A 169 0.88 -0.40 -36.02
N LEU A 170 1.36 -0.78 -34.82
CA LEU A 170 2.12 0.10 -33.93
C LEU A 170 3.33 0.74 -34.63
N CYS A 171 4.05 -0.03 -35.46
CA CYS A 171 5.17 0.47 -36.25
C CYS A 171 4.74 1.42 -37.37
N SER A 172 3.63 1.10 -38.06
CA SER A 172 3.14 1.89 -39.19
C SER A 172 2.58 3.27 -38.79
N VAL A 173 2.11 3.42 -37.55
CA VAL A 173 1.55 4.68 -37.03
C VAL A 173 2.52 5.47 -36.15
N GLN A 174 3.78 5.04 -36.05
CA GLN A 174 4.82 5.75 -35.30
C GLN A 174 5.25 7.03 -36.03
N ASP A 175 5.38 8.12 -35.27
CA ASP A 175 5.91 9.39 -35.78
C ASP A 175 7.41 9.24 -36.09
N ILE A 176 7.95 10.12 -36.95
CA ILE A 176 9.36 10.06 -37.39
C ILE A 176 10.34 10.15 -36.21
N ASP A 177 9.98 10.88 -35.16
CA ASP A 177 10.78 11.07 -33.95
C ASP A 177 10.68 9.90 -32.95
N GLY A 178 9.87 8.88 -33.24
CA GLY A 178 9.65 7.72 -32.39
C GLY A 178 8.44 7.84 -31.45
N SER A 179 7.81 9.01 -31.36
CA SER A 179 6.59 9.18 -30.57
C SER A 179 5.35 8.64 -31.28
N TRP A 180 4.20 8.71 -30.62
CA TRP A 180 2.92 8.37 -31.21
C TRP A 180 1.88 9.44 -30.87
N THR A 181 1.59 10.30 -31.84
CA THR A 181 0.66 11.43 -31.68
C THR A 181 -0.69 11.13 -32.33
N ALA A 182 -0.68 10.65 -33.58
CA ALA A 182 -1.89 10.49 -34.39
C ALA A 182 -2.93 9.58 -33.74
N TYR A 183 -2.50 8.51 -33.06
CA TYR A 183 -3.37 7.57 -32.34
C TYR A 183 -3.05 7.56 -30.83
N GLY A 184 -2.45 8.64 -30.34
CA GLY A 184 -2.27 8.89 -28.92
C GLY A 184 -3.58 9.35 -28.28
N PHE A 185 -3.79 9.01 -27.02
CA PHE A 185 -4.94 9.48 -26.25
C PHE A 185 -4.95 11.01 -26.21
N ASN A 186 -6.06 11.64 -26.61
CA ASN A 186 -6.19 13.09 -26.84
C ASN A 186 -5.18 13.69 -27.83
N LYS A 187 -4.62 12.89 -28.74
CA LYS A 187 -3.60 13.30 -29.71
C LYS A 187 -2.35 13.90 -29.05
N ILE A 188 -1.99 13.40 -27.88
CA ILE A 188 -0.79 13.79 -27.14
C ILE A 188 0.22 12.64 -27.23
N PRO A 189 1.51 12.90 -27.53
CA PRO A 189 2.55 11.89 -27.39
C PRO A 189 2.86 11.74 -25.91
N HIS A 190 2.62 10.54 -25.38
CA HIS A 190 2.74 10.26 -23.94
C HIS A 190 4.03 9.52 -23.61
N SER A 191 4.78 9.98 -22.61
CA SER A 191 6.00 9.30 -22.15
C SER A 191 5.72 7.92 -21.58
N TYR A 192 4.52 7.69 -21.04
CA TYR A 192 4.13 6.39 -20.51
C TYR A 192 3.89 5.33 -21.60
N TYR A 193 4.02 5.70 -22.88
CA TYR A 193 4.09 4.75 -24.00
C TYR A 193 5.41 4.00 -24.04
N SER A 194 6.36 4.28 -23.13
CA SER A 194 7.48 3.36 -22.85
C SER A 194 7.01 1.93 -22.55
N ARG A 195 5.80 1.75 -21.98
CA ARG A 195 5.17 0.43 -21.80
C ARG A 195 4.80 -0.25 -23.12
N VAL A 196 4.40 0.53 -24.12
CA VAL A 196 4.10 0.03 -25.46
C VAL A 196 5.41 -0.35 -26.16
N ALA A 197 6.43 0.49 -26.03
CA ALA A 197 7.74 0.22 -26.58
C ALA A 197 8.39 -1.03 -25.95
N SER A 198 8.30 -1.23 -24.63
CA SER A 198 8.90 -2.39 -23.97
C SER A 198 8.31 -3.72 -24.44
N ILE A 199 6.99 -3.81 -24.54
CA ILE A 199 6.33 -5.02 -25.04
C ILE A 199 6.51 -5.23 -26.54
N LEU A 200 6.60 -4.14 -27.33
CA LEU A 200 6.95 -4.21 -28.74
C LEU A 200 8.38 -4.73 -28.95
N TYR A 201 9.33 -4.32 -28.09
CA TYR A 201 10.69 -4.86 -28.10
C TYR A 201 10.68 -6.35 -27.77
N LYS A 202 9.95 -6.77 -26.73
CA LYS A 202 9.76 -8.19 -26.40
C LYS A 202 9.20 -8.95 -27.60
N ALA A 203 8.18 -8.42 -28.27
CA ALA A 203 7.60 -9.02 -29.49
C ALA A 203 8.65 -9.18 -30.59
N GLY A 204 9.49 -8.18 -30.81
CA GLY A 204 10.61 -8.26 -31.75
C GLY A 204 11.61 -9.36 -31.41
N CYS A 205 11.87 -9.62 -30.13
CA CYS A 205 12.67 -10.77 -29.69
C CYS A 205 11.95 -12.11 -29.97
N VAL A 206 10.67 -12.21 -29.59
CA VAL A 206 9.85 -13.43 -29.74
C VAL A 206 9.69 -13.81 -31.21
N PHE A 207 9.36 -12.86 -32.08
CA PHE A 207 9.15 -13.08 -33.51
C PHE A 207 10.43 -12.94 -34.36
N LYS A 208 11.58 -12.68 -33.72
CA LYS A 208 12.87 -12.41 -34.41
C LYS A 208 12.74 -11.34 -35.49
N ASN A 209 11.99 -10.27 -35.20
CA ASN A 209 11.74 -9.16 -36.10
C ASN A 209 12.47 -7.91 -35.58
N ASP A 210 13.50 -7.48 -36.31
CA ASP A 210 14.32 -6.33 -35.93
C ASP A 210 13.65 -4.98 -36.21
N GLU A 211 12.64 -4.91 -37.10
CA GLU A 211 11.87 -3.67 -37.31
C GLU A 211 11.01 -3.34 -36.08
N PHE A 212 10.43 -4.36 -35.43
CA PHE A 212 9.71 -4.17 -34.16
C PHE A 212 10.65 -3.65 -33.06
N LYS A 213 11.87 -4.20 -32.96
CA LYS A 213 12.88 -3.71 -32.02
C LYS A 213 13.27 -2.25 -32.32
N LYS A 214 13.55 -1.92 -33.58
CA LYS A 214 13.88 -0.54 -34.00
C LYS A 214 12.74 0.45 -33.68
N CYS A 215 11.48 0.05 -33.90
CA CYS A 215 10.33 0.86 -33.53
C CYS A 215 10.28 1.12 -32.02
N ALA A 216 10.46 0.09 -31.20
CA ALA A 216 10.57 0.25 -29.76
C ALA A 216 11.73 1.17 -29.35
N ASP A 217 12.93 0.97 -29.92
CA ASP A 217 14.13 1.74 -29.62
C ASP A 217 13.96 3.24 -29.90
N LYS A 218 13.27 3.57 -31.00
CA LYS A 218 12.94 4.97 -31.34
C LYS A 218 12.06 5.60 -30.27
N ASN A 219 11.02 4.91 -29.82
CA ASN A 219 10.15 5.44 -28.77
C ASN A 219 10.89 5.58 -27.45
N ILE A 220 11.68 4.58 -27.04
CA ILE A 220 12.49 4.66 -25.82
C ILE A 220 13.46 5.85 -25.90
N SER A 221 14.11 6.06 -27.04
CA SER A 221 14.99 7.23 -27.25
C SER A 221 14.22 8.55 -27.10
N TRP A 222 13.01 8.62 -27.64
CA TRP A 222 12.13 9.77 -27.46
C TRP A 222 11.76 9.99 -25.99
N VAL A 223 11.36 8.94 -25.26
CA VAL A 223 11.01 8.98 -23.82
C VAL A 223 12.20 9.46 -22.98
N LEU A 224 13.41 8.95 -23.21
CA LEU A 224 14.62 9.40 -22.53
C LEU A 224 14.85 10.90 -22.74
N SER A 225 14.59 11.40 -23.95
CA SER A 225 14.70 12.85 -24.24
C SER A 225 13.68 13.71 -23.50
N ARG A 226 12.61 13.13 -22.94
CA ARG A 226 11.61 13.82 -22.11
C ARG A 226 12.00 13.87 -20.63
N GLN A 227 13.10 13.22 -20.23
CA GLN A 227 13.57 13.26 -18.86
C GLN A 227 14.31 14.57 -18.57
N LYS A 228 13.82 15.31 -17.57
CA LYS A 228 14.46 16.53 -17.06
C LYS A 228 15.72 16.23 -16.25
N GLU A 229 16.47 17.29 -15.97
CA GLU A 229 17.66 17.21 -15.13
C GLU A 229 17.36 16.67 -13.73
N ASN A 230 16.21 17.01 -13.14
CA ASN A 230 15.76 16.50 -11.84
C ASN A 230 15.19 15.07 -11.89
N GLY A 231 15.23 14.39 -13.05
CA GLY A 231 14.72 13.03 -13.24
C GLY A 231 13.23 12.93 -13.57
N PHE A 232 12.49 14.04 -13.52
CA PHE A 232 11.07 14.08 -13.88
C PHE A 232 10.87 13.84 -15.38
N PHE A 233 9.83 13.11 -15.80
CA PHE A 233 9.48 12.94 -17.21
C PHE A 233 8.36 13.89 -17.60
N ASP A 234 8.51 14.62 -18.71
CA ASP A 234 7.38 15.36 -19.29
C ASP A 234 6.36 14.44 -19.96
N ASN A 235 5.26 15.01 -20.45
CA ASN A 235 4.25 14.29 -21.25
C ASN A 235 3.59 13.10 -20.52
N LEU A 236 3.26 13.28 -19.23
CA LEU A 236 2.62 12.25 -18.40
C LEU A 236 1.10 12.43 -18.23
N LYS A 237 0.55 13.57 -18.64
CA LYS A 237 -0.83 13.96 -18.33
C LYS A 237 -1.80 13.35 -19.32
N PHE A 238 -2.93 12.82 -18.84
CA PHE A 238 -4.01 12.38 -19.73
C PHE A 238 -4.61 13.54 -20.54
N GLN A 239 -4.71 14.72 -19.93
CA GLN A 239 -5.19 15.95 -20.55
C GLN A 239 -4.26 17.12 -20.19
N ALA A 240 -4.11 18.08 -21.11
CA ALA A 240 -3.17 19.19 -20.94
C ALA A 240 -3.43 20.02 -19.67
N ASP A 241 -4.67 20.09 -19.21
CA ASP A 241 -5.09 20.89 -18.05
C ASP A 241 -5.14 20.10 -16.73
N GLU A 242 -4.74 18.83 -16.71
CA GLU A 242 -4.65 18.01 -15.50
C GLU A 242 -3.25 18.05 -14.87
N GLU A 243 -3.13 17.52 -13.65
CA GLU A 243 -1.84 17.32 -12.99
C GLU A 243 -1.35 15.89 -13.19
N ASN A 244 -0.04 15.68 -13.13
CA ASN A 244 0.56 14.36 -13.34
C ASN A 244 0.12 13.43 -12.22
N VAL A 245 -0.55 12.33 -12.57
CA VAL A 245 -0.96 11.33 -11.60
C VAL A 245 0.18 10.33 -11.38
N LEU A 246 0.33 9.85 -10.15
CA LEU A 246 1.33 8.84 -9.80
C LEU A 246 1.24 7.62 -10.74
N HIS A 247 0.03 7.25 -11.13
CA HIS A 247 -0.22 6.16 -12.07
C HIS A 247 0.56 6.26 -13.40
N THR A 248 0.52 7.42 -14.07
CA THR A 248 1.20 7.62 -15.36
C THR A 248 2.70 7.83 -15.17
N MET A 249 3.12 8.42 -14.05
CA MET A 249 4.53 8.45 -13.66
C MET A 249 5.10 7.04 -13.57
N ILE A 250 4.45 6.14 -12.81
CA ILE A 250 4.95 4.78 -12.65
C ILE A 250 4.85 3.97 -13.94
N TYR A 251 3.87 4.22 -14.82
CA TYR A 251 3.86 3.58 -16.13
C TYR A 251 5.13 3.83 -16.93
N VAL A 252 5.68 5.05 -16.94
CA VAL A 252 6.96 5.31 -17.61
C VAL A 252 8.04 4.38 -17.08
N LEU A 253 8.15 4.30 -15.76
CA LEU A 253 9.19 3.58 -15.05
C LEU A 253 9.04 2.06 -15.21
N GLU A 254 7.81 1.53 -15.22
CA GLU A 254 7.55 0.13 -15.54
C GLU A 254 7.98 -0.22 -16.97
N GLY A 255 7.69 0.65 -17.95
CA GLY A 255 8.14 0.46 -19.32
C GLY A 255 9.66 0.47 -19.46
N LEU A 256 10.34 1.41 -18.80
CA LEU A 256 11.81 1.46 -18.77
C LEU A 256 12.42 0.25 -18.05
N PHE A 257 11.82 -0.18 -16.93
CA PHE A 257 12.25 -1.38 -16.22
C PHE A 257 12.12 -2.62 -17.11
N ASP A 258 10.95 -2.85 -17.72
CA ASP A 258 10.72 -4.00 -18.60
C ASP A 258 11.72 -3.97 -19.79
N TYR A 259 11.88 -2.81 -20.45
CA TYR A 259 12.82 -2.65 -21.55
C TYR A 259 14.28 -2.89 -21.13
N TYR A 260 14.68 -2.43 -19.94
CA TYR A 260 15.99 -2.74 -19.36
C TYR A 260 16.16 -4.26 -19.16
N THR A 261 15.14 -4.97 -18.66
CA THR A 261 15.27 -6.42 -18.47
C THR A 261 15.55 -7.17 -19.77
N TYR A 262 15.06 -6.68 -20.91
CA TYR A 262 15.30 -7.29 -22.23
C TYR A 262 16.62 -6.87 -22.89
N THR A 263 17.13 -5.67 -22.58
CA THR A 263 18.27 -5.07 -23.30
C THR A 263 19.55 -4.97 -22.49
N GLN A 264 19.45 -4.95 -21.15
CA GLN A 264 20.55 -4.71 -20.21
C GLN A 264 21.34 -3.42 -20.52
N ARG A 265 20.69 -2.43 -21.14
CA ARG A 265 21.28 -1.14 -21.51
C ARG A 265 21.47 -0.24 -20.29
N ALA A 266 22.71 0.21 -20.06
CA ALA A 266 23.07 1.03 -18.90
C ALA A 266 22.34 2.38 -18.86
N ASP A 267 22.17 3.05 -20.01
CA ASP A 267 21.49 4.34 -20.10
C ASP A 267 20.01 4.28 -19.68
N ILE A 268 19.36 3.13 -19.90
CA ILE A 268 17.99 2.88 -19.44
C ILE A 268 17.94 2.73 -17.92
N LEU A 269 18.89 1.97 -17.36
CA LEU A 269 18.99 1.80 -15.91
C LEU A 269 19.26 3.13 -15.22
N ASP A 270 20.20 3.93 -15.74
CA ASP A 270 20.53 5.25 -15.21
C ASP A 270 19.31 6.17 -15.23
N SER A 271 18.57 6.20 -16.35
CA SER A 271 17.36 7.00 -16.49
C SER A 271 16.25 6.54 -15.53
N LEU A 272 16.02 5.24 -15.41
CA LEU A 272 15.07 4.65 -14.48
C LEU A 272 15.41 5.05 -13.03
N LEU A 273 16.65 4.82 -12.60
CA LEU A 273 17.11 5.09 -11.24
C LEU A 273 17.10 6.57 -10.91
N LYS A 274 17.38 7.44 -11.88
CA LYS A 274 17.32 8.90 -11.71
C LYS A 274 15.94 9.37 -11.25
N ASN A 275 14.86 8.76 -11.73
CA ASN A 275 13.51 9.09 -11.28
C ASN A 275 13.12 8.32 -10.01
N THR A 276 13.33 6.99 -9.99
CA THR A 276 12.86 6.14 -8.90
C THR A 276 13.57 6.47 -7.59
N ASN A 277 14.82 6.94 -7.60
CA ASN A 277 15.52 7.41 -6.40
C ASN A 277 14.87 8.67 -5.82
N VAL A 278 14.35 9.58 -6.66
CA VAL A 278 13.63 10.77 -6.18
C VAL A 278 12.31 10.37 -5.53
N LEU A 279 11.55 9.46 -6.16
CA LEU A 279 10.30 8.95 -5.57
C LEU A 279 10.54 8.16 -4.27
N LYS A 280 11.61 7.36 -4.21
CA LYS A 280 12.04 6.66 -3.00
C LYS A 280 12.35 7.64 -1.88
N GLU A 281 13.18 8.65 -2.15
CA GLU A 281 13.53 9.70 -1.18
C GLU A 281 12.29 10.42 -0.63
N ILE A 282 11.34 10.77 -1.51
CA ILE A 282 10.06 11.35 -1.10
C ILE A 282 9.31 10.39 -0.19
N ASN A 283 9.15 9.12 -0.59
CA ASN A 283 8.39 8.12 0.17
C ASN A 283 9.06 7.74 1.50
N ILE A 284 10.34 8.04 1.73
CA ILE A 284 11.07 7.69 2.96
C ILE A 284 11.19 8.86 3.92
N ASN A 285 11.36 10.07 3.39
CA ASN A 285 11.74 11.23 4.20
C ASN A 285 10.72 12.38 4.16
N LYS A 286 9.84 12.44 3.15
CA LYS A 286 8.89 13.57 2.98
C LYS A 286 7.43 13.16 3.12
N GLU A 287 7.08 11.98 2.63
CA GLU A 287 5.72 11.46 2.64
C GLU A 287 5.72 10.00 3.09
N LEU A 288 4.89 9.64 4.08
CA LEU A 288 4.77 8.25 4.54
C LEU A 288 4.35 7.29 3.40
N LEU A 289 3.53 7.81 2.49
CA LEU A 289 3.10 7.20 1.24
C LEU A 289 3.13 8.28 0.15
N LEU A 290 3.42 7.91 -1.09
CA LEU A 290 3.32 8.82 -2.23
C LEU A 290 1.89 9.34 -2.44
N SER A 291 1.79 10.63 -2.76
CA SER A 291 0.57 11.33 -3.14
C SER A 291 0.02 10.92 -4.51
N SER A 292 -1.25 11.24 -4.77
CA SER A 292 -1.94 10.92 -6.02
C SER A 292 -1.40 11.72 -7.20
N GLN A 293 -1.01 12.99 -6.98
CA GLN A 293 -0.58 13.91 -8.04
C GLN A 293 0.65 14.71 -7.66
N TYR A 294 1.51 14.95 -8.64
CA TYR A 294 2.75 15.72 -8.51
C TYR A 294 2.91 16.73 -9.64
N ASN A 295 3.53 17.87 -9.33
CA ASN A 295 4.06 18.76 -10.35
C ASN A 295 5.42 18.26 -10.87
N ASP A 296 6.01 18.97 -11.81
CA ASP A 296 7.28 18.61 -12.44
C ASP A 296 8.53 18.77 -11.57
N LYS A 297 8.37 19.29 -10.35
CA LYS A 297 9.39 19.36 -9.31
C LYS A 297 9.26 18.23 -8.28
N PHE A 298 8.38 17.26 -8.53
CA PHE A 298 7.98 16.22 -7.58
C PHE A 298 7.37 16.76 -6.27
N GLU A 299 6.75 17.94 -6.32
CA GLU A 299 5.99 18.45 -5.18
C GLU A 299 4.55 17.92 -5.27
N SER A 300 4.06 17.36 -4.16
CA SER A 300 2.70 16.87 -4.07
C SER A 300 1.69 18.00 -4.26
N VAL A 301 0.71 17.78 -5.14
CA VAL A 301 -0.37 18.74 -5.42
C VAL A 301 -1.57 18.50 -4.51
N ASN A 302 -1.70 17.30 -3.94
CA ASN A 302 -2.77 16.94 -3.02
C ASN A 302 -2.36 15.78 -2.10
N ASN A 303 -3.08 15.60 -1.00
CA ASN A 303 -2.84 14.49 -0.06
C ASN A 303 -3.73 13.26 -0.35
N GLU A 304 -4.32 13.18 -1.54
CA GLU A 304 -5.13 12.03 -1.94
C GLU A 304 -4.21 10.88 -2.36
N ARG A 305 -4.72 9.65 -2.39
CA ARG A 305 -3.97 8.44 -2.77
C ARG A 305 -4.56 7.83 -4.02
N CYS A 306 -3.77 7.72 -5.09
CA CYS A 306 -4.11 6.91 -6.25
C CYS A 306 -3.78 5.45 -5.94
N ILE A 307 -4.77 4.60 -5.71
CA ILE A 307 -4.52 3.21 -5.28
C ILE A 307 -3.81 2.41 -6.37
N THR A 308 -4.13 2.66 -7.64
CA THR A 308 -3.41 2.08 -8.77
C THR A 308 -1.93 2.46 -8.76
N GLY A 309 -1.63 3.75 -8.70
CA GLY A 309 -0.25 4.25 -8.69
C GLY A 309 0.57 3.72 -7.51
N LEU A 310 -0.06 3.60 -6.33
CA LEU A 310 0.57 2.98 -5.18
C LEU A 310 0.83 1.48 -5.37
N ALA A 311 -0.11 0.73 -5.98
CA ALA A 311 0.09 -0.69 -6.25
C ALA A 311 1.24 -0.93 -7.25
N GLN A 312 1.31 -0.11 -8.31
CA GLN A 312 2.43 -0.15 -9.25
C GLN A 312 3.75 0.23 -8.57
N TRP A 313 3.76 1.29 -7.77
CA TRP A 313 4.95 1.70 -7.02
C TRP A 313 5.45 0.60 -6.08
N ALA A 314 4.54 -0.08 -5.37
CA ALA A 314 4.90 -1.19 -4.51
C ALA A 314 5.53 -2.35 -5.31
N ASN A 315 4.91 -2.76 -6.43
CA ASN A 315 5.45 -3.79 -7.30
C ASN A 315 6.83 -3.42 -7.85
N LEU A 316 6.96 -2.22 -8.44
CA LEU A 316 8.22 -1.73 -8.99
C LEU A 316 9.30 -1.61 -7.91
N SER A 317 8.95 -1.16 -6.70
CA SER A 317 9.90 -1.08 -5.59
C SER A 317 10.43 -2.45 -5.17
N PHE A 318 9.60 -3.49 -5.11
CA PHE A 318 10.11 -4.85 -4.88
C PHE A 318 11.06 -5.31 -6.00
N LYS A 319 10.74 -5.01 -7.26
CA LYS A 319 11.60 -5.34 -8.41
C LYS A 319 12.92 -4.56 -8.40
N LEU A 320 12.89 -3.29 -8.02
CA LEU A 320 14.08 -2.46 -7.87
C LEU A 320 14.95 -2.92 -6.70
N TYR A 321 14.36 -3.39 -5.59
CA TYR A 321 15.11 -4.05 -4.53
C TYR A 321 15.79 -5.33 -5.05
N GLU A 322 15.12 -6.16 -5.85
CA GLU A 322 15.76 -7.34 -6.45
C GLU A 322 16.96 -6.97 -7.31
N LEU A 323 16.85 -5.88 -8.07
CA LEU A 323 17.87 -5.38 -8.99
C LEU A 323 19.05 -4.69 -8.28
N THR A 324 18.78 -3.86 -7.28
CA THR A 324 19.78 -2.94 -6.66
C THR A 324 20.26 -3.40 -5.29
N LYS A 325 19.50 -4.28 -4.61
CA LYS A 325 19.67 -4.66 -3.20
C LYS A 325 19.58 -3.50 -2.21
N ASP A 326 18.93 -2.41 -2.61
CA ASP A 326 18.70 -1.26 -1.76
C ASP A 326 17.45 -1.45 -0.89
N ASP A 327 17.65 -1.69 0.41
CA ASP A 327 16.60 -1.96 1.41
C ASP A 327 15.56 -0.83 1.53
N GLU A 328 15.90 0.38 1.11
CA GLU A 328 14.97 1.50 1.08
C GLU A 328 13.82 1.27 0.08
N TYR A 329 14.10 0.63 -1.06
CA TYR A 329 13.03 0.19 -1.96
C TYR A 329 12.17 -0.90 -1.32
N LEU A 330 12.78 -1.82 -0.58
CA LEU A 330 12.02 -2.86 0.14
C LEU A 330 11.10 -2.24 1.21
N LEU A 331 11.59 -1.24 1.95
CA LEU A 331 10.81 -0.47 2.91
C LEU A 331 9.62 0.22 2.24
N CYS A 332 9.85 0.94 1.13
CA CYS A 332 8.80 1.55 0.33
C CYS A 332 7.73 0.54 -0.09
N ALA A 333 8.17 -0.59 -0.66
CA ALA A 333 7.28 -1.62 -1.16
C ALA A 333 6.38 -2.19 -0.05
N ARG A 334 6.97 -2.55 1.09
CA ARG A 334 6.27 -3.17 2.22
C ARG A 334 5.23 -2.24 2.83
N LYS A 335 5.58 -0.99 3.15
CA LYS A 335 4.61 -0.05 3.76
C LYS A 335 3.48 0.33 2.82
N THR A 336 3.79 0.53 1.53
CA THR A 336 2.77 0.82 0.53
C THR A 336 1.82 -0.37 0.34
N LEU A 337 2.34 -1.59 0.23
CA LEU A 337 1.50 -2.78 0.08
C LEU A 337 0.63 -3.04 1.33
N TYR A 338 1.20 -2.87 2.54
CA TYR A 338 0.45 -3.01 3.80
C TYR A 338 -0.75 -2.05 3.86
N TYR A 339 -0.55 -0.80 3.43
CA TYR A 339 -1.63 0.18 3.31
C TYR A 339 -2.72 -0.29 2.33
N ILE A 340 -2.36 -0.74 1.12
CA ILE A 340 -3.34 -1.14 0.10
C ILE A 340 -4.13 -2.38 0.56
N LYS A 341 -3.49 -3.36 1.21
CA LYS A 341 -4.16 -4.52 1.79
C LYS A 341 -5.30 -4.12 2.74
N SER A 342 -5.10 -3.06 3.52
CA SER A 342 -6.12 -2.49 4.41
C SER A 342 -7.33 -1.94 3.64
N LYS A 343 -7.15 -1.47 2.39
CA LYS A 343 -8.20 -0.86 1.56
C LYS A 343 -8.98 -1.83 0.68
N GLN A 344 -8.51 -3.08 0.51
CA GLN A 344 -9.27 -4.09 -0.23
C GLN A 344 -10.62 -4.31 0.46
N PHE A 345 -11.72 -4.41 -0.28
CA PHE A 345 -13.02 -4.80 0.28
C PHE A 345 -13.02 -6.32 0.56
N LYS A 346 -13.43 -6.73 1.76
CA LYS A 346 -13.53 -8.15 2.17
C LYS A 346 -14.97 -8.66 2.24
N GLU A 347 -15.93 -7.80 1.88
CA GLU A 347 -17.36 -8.08 1.91
C GLU A 347 -18.08 -7.26 0.83
N GLY A 348 -19.37 -7.53 0.66
CA GLY A 348 -20.23 -6.85 -0.31
C GLY A 348 -20.31 -7.61 -1.63
N ASN A 349 -21.52 -7.71 -2.19
CA ASN A 349 -21.78 -8.56 -3.36
C ASN A 349 -20.84 -8.23 -4.53
N ASP A 350 -20.83 -6.98 -4.99
CA ASP A 350 -20.07 -6.56 -6.18
C ASP A 350 -18.70 -5.95 -5.86
N LEU A 351 -18.36 -5.80 -4.57
CA LEU A 351 -17.12 -5.16 -4.15
C LEU A 351 -16.12 -6.13 -3.52
N MET A 352 -16.54 -7.28 -3.00
CA MET A 352 -15.63 -8.21 -2.31
C MET A 352 -14.45 -8.60 -3.21
N GLY A 353 -13.24 -8.25 -2.77
CA GLY A 353 -11.98 -8.46 -3.48
C GLY A 353 -11.43 -7.24 -4.23
N SER A 354 -12.28 -6.26 -4.50
CA SER A 354 -11.90 -5.04 -5.20
C SER A 354 -11.20 -4.01 -4.32
N LEU A 355 -10.78 -2.90 -4.93
CA LEU A 355 -10.15 -1.75 -4.29
C LEU A 355 -10.84 -0.46 -4.75
N PRO A 356 -10.94 0.56 -3.89
CA PRO A 356 -11.35 1.89 -4.34
C PRO A 356 -10.30 2.45 -5.31
N GLY A 357 -10.74 3.24 -6.30
CA GLY A 357 -9.82 3.92 -7.21
C GLY A 357 -8.86 4.89 -6.51
N SER A 358 -9.35 5.59 -5.50
CA SER A 358 -8.56 6.50 -4.67
C SER A 358 -8.94 6.42 -3.19
N VAL A 359 -8.06 6.93 -2.33
CA VAL A 359 -8.38 7.23 -0.93
C VAL A 359 -8.12 8.72 -0.66
N PRO A 360 -9.14 9.49 -0.21
CA PRO A 360 -10.52 9.07 -0.05
C PRO A 360 -11.16 8.69 -1.40
N PHE A 361 -12.24 7.91 -1.40
CA PHE A 361 -12.82 7.37 -2.64
C PHE A 361 -13.49 8.40 -3.55
N TRP A 362 -13.65 9.63 -3.07
CA TRP A 362 -14.05 10.79 -3.88
C TRP A 362 -12.83 11.58 -4.39
N GLY A 363 -11.62 11.01 -4.33
CA GLY A 363 -10.40 11.60 -4.85
C GLY A 363 -10.44 11.82 -6.37
N VAL A 364 -9.44 12.50 -6.90
CA VAL A 364 -9.34 12.88 -8.32
C VAL A 364 -9.24 11.66 -9.22
N TYR A 365 -8.50 10.63 -8.78
CA TYR A 365 -8.29 9.42 -9.57
C TYR A 365 -9.43 8.40 -9.36
N ALA A 366 -10.07 7.98 -10.45
CA ALA A 366 -11.16 7.00 -10.47
C ALA A 366 -12.21 7.18 -9.32
N PRO A 367 -12.81 8.38 -9.19
CA PRO A 367 -13.73 8.70 -8.10
C PRO A 367 -14.96 7.78 -8.07
N PHE A 368 -15.38 7.38 -6.86
CA PHE A 368 -16.59 6.60 -6.60
C PHE A 368 -16.66 5.28 -7.40
N SER A 369 -15.52 4.62 -7.58
CA SER A 369 -15.42 3.41 -8.38
C SER A 369 -14.40 2.42 -7.84
N ALA A 370 -14.57 1.15 -8.20
CA ALA A 370 -13.60 0.10 -8.07
C ALA A 370 -13.26 -0.41 -9.48
N VAL A 371 -12.03 -0.14 -9.91
CA VAL A 371 -11.59 -0.33 -11.30
C VAL A 371 -10.67 -1.54 -11.43
N ASN A 372 -10.78 -2.27 -12.53
CA ASN A 372 -10.12 -3.58 -12.66
C ASN A 372 -8.60 -3.52 -12.64
N TRP A 373 -8.03 -2.45 -13.15
CA TRP A 373 -6.59 -2.27 -13.19
C TRP A 373 -5.98 -2.00 -11.81
N SER A 374 -6.69 -1.35 -10.88
CA SER A 374 -6.25 -1.26 -9.47
C SER A 374 -6.07 -2.65 -8.86
N VAL A 375 -7.00 -3.56 -9.17
CA VAL A 375 -6.99 -4.93 -8.65
C VAL A 375 -5.86 -5.74 -9.30
N LYS A 376 -5.66 -5.60 -10.62
CA LYS A 376 -4.55 -6.18 -11.36
C LYS A 376 -3.19 -5.81 -10.75
N PHE A 377 -2.87 -4.52 -10.63
CA PHE A 377 -1.56 -4.10 -10.13
C PHE A 377 -1.36 -4.46 -8.65
N PHE A 378 -2.45 -4.56 -7.88
CA PHE A 378 -2.40 -5.06 -6.52
C PHE A 378 -2.06 -6.56 -6.46
N ILE A 379 -2.65 -7.38 -7.33
CA ILE A 379 -2.30 -8.80 -7.44
C ILE A 379 -0.82 -8.95 -7.80
N ASP A 380 -0.32 -8.22 -8.79
CA ASP A 380 1.10 -8.27 -9.18
C ASP A 380 2.03 -7.91 -8.01
N ALA A 381 1.69 -6.87 -7.24
CA ALA A 381 2.49 -6.49 -6.07
C ALA A 381 2.47 -7.57 -4.97
N LEU A 382 1.34 -8.26 -4.77
CA LEU A 382 1.24 -9.38 -3.81
C LEU A 382 2.03 -10.60 -4.28
N LEU A 383 1.98 -10.93 -5.57
CA LEU A 383 2.73 -12.04 -6.17
C LEU A 383 4.24 -11.77 -6.08
N GLN A 384 4.67 -10.55 -6.37
CA GLN A 384 6.05 -10.11 -6.20
C GLN A 384 6.48 -10.15 -4.71
N SER A 385 5.62 -9.69 -3.80
CA SER A 385 5.87 -9.77 -2.35
C SER A 385 6.00 -11.20 -1.83
N ASN A 386 5.30 -12.17 -2.43
CA ASN A 386 5.32 -13.58 -2.04
C ASN A 386 6.66 -14.28 -2.26
N LYS A 387 7.60 -13.65 -2.97
CA LYS A 387 9.00 -14.11 -3.04
C LYS A 387 9.72 -13.98 -1.70
N TYR A 388 9.17 -13.19 -0.79
CA TYR A 388 9.68 -12.94 0.56
C TYR A 388 8.76 -13.55 1.61
N LYS A 389 9.32 -13.87 2.77
CA LYS A 389 8.57 -14.39 3.94
C LYS A 389 8.45 -13.30 4.99
N PHE A 390 7.48 -12.40 4.81
CA PHE A 390 7.12 -11.40 5.81
C PHE A 390 5.88 -11.85 6.57
N SER A 391 5.90 -11.70 7.88
CA SER A 391 4.74 -11.90 8.74
C SER A 391 3.90 -10.62 8.84
N LEU A 392 2.61 -10.79 9.11
CA LEU A 392 1.71 -9.66 9.37
C LEU A 392 2.13 -8.80 10.57
N ILE A 393 2.80 -9.41 11.56
CA ILE A 393 3.33 -8.71 12.73
C ILE A 393 4.46 -7.77 12.29
N GLU A 394 5.43 -8.27 11.51
CA GLU A 394 6.54 -7.46 11.02
C GLU A 394 6.08 -6.29 10.15
N ASP A 395 5.15 -6.52 9.21
CA ASP A 395 4.63 -5.44 8.37
C ASP A 395 3.81 -4.43 9.19
N SER A 396 3.05 -4.88 10.19
CA SER A 396 2.35 -3.98 11.11
C SER A 396 3.31 -3.12 11.92
N ASN A 397 4.39 -3.71 12.42
CA ASN A 397 5.42 -2.99 13.18
C ASN A 397 6.18 -1.99 12.33
N LEU A 398 6.54 -2.41 11.11
CA LEU A 398 7.18 -1.53 10.14
C LEU A 398 6.30 -0.30 9.85
N TRP A 399 5.00 -0.50 9.61
CA TRP A 399 4.07 0.61 9.43
C TRP A 399 4.05 1.57 10.63
N ILE A 400 3.93 1.02 11.84
CA ILE A 400 3.85 1.81 13.08
C ILE A 400 5.15 2.56 13.34
N GLY A 401 6.30 1.91 13.17
CA GLY A 401 7.63 2.53 13.29
C GLY A 401 7.81 3.69 12.31
N GLU A 402 7.39 3.52 11.06
CA GLU A 402 7.41 4.61 10.07
C GLU A 402 6.49 5.76 10.48
N CYS A 403 5.31 5.50 11.06
CA CYS A 403 4.48 6.58 11.61
C CYS A 403 5.20 7.37 12.72
N PHE A 404 5.97 6.70 13.59
CA PHE A 404 6.78 7.37 14.60
C PHE A 404 7.90 8.21 13.97
N LYS A 405 8.60 7.68 12.95
CA LYS A 405 9.66 8.41 12.22
C LYS A 405 9.14 9.73 11.62
N PHE A 406 7.93 9.72 11.06
CA PHE A 406 7.30 10.93 10.50
C PHE A 406 6.72 11.88 11.56
N ASN A 407 6.66 11.46 12.83
CA ASN A 407 6.11 12.23 13.95
C ASN A 407 7.08 12.29 15.13
N ASN A 408 8.38 12.48 14.90
CA ASN A 408 9.44 12.37 15.92
C ASN A 408 9.22 13.20 17.21
N ASP A 409 8.45 14.28 17.14
CA ASP A 409 8.11 15.13 18.28
C ASP A 409 7.17 14.47 19.31
N VAL A 410 6.56 13.32 18.98
CA VAL A 410 5.72 12.57 19.93
C VAL A 410 6.54 11.91 21.04
N VAL A 411 7.83 11.67 20.82
CA VAL A 411 8.75 11.09 21.83
C VAL A 411 9.51 12.19 22.55
N ASP A 412 8.94 12.63 23.67
CA ASP A 412 9.41 13.76 24.47
C ASP A 412 10.37 13.34 25.62
N THR A 413 11.50 14.03 25.73
CA THR A 413 12.47 13.87 26.82
C THR A 413 12.15 14.75 28.04
N LYS A 414 11.24 15.74 27.93
CA LYS A 414 10.95 16.70 29.01
C LYS A 414 10.20 16.05 30.17
N LEU A 415 10.56 16.42 31.40
CA LEU A 415 9.89 15.93 32.60
C LEU A 415 8.53 16.63 32.81
N THR A 416 7.51 16.19 32.08
CA THR A 416 6.14 16.69 32.20
C THR A 416 5.49 16.30 33.53
N TYR A 417 4.41 16.99 33.91
CA TYR A 417 3.62 16.61 35.10
C TYR A 417 3.10 15.16 35.02
N THR A 418 2.71 14.70 33.82
CA THR A 418 2.31 13.31 33.58
C THR A 418 3.47 12.36 33.86
N ALA A 419 4.66 12.65 33.31
CA ALA A 419 5.86 11.84 33.55
C ALA A 419 6.22 11.78 35.05
N GLN A 420 6.12 12.90 35.77
CA GLN A 420 6.35 12.94 37.22
C GLN A 420 5.39 12.01 37.99
N ASN A 421 4.11 11.94 37.59
CA ASN A 421 3.13 11.03 38.20
C ASN A 421 3.45 9.57 37.90
N TYR A 422 3.82 9.23 36.65
CA TYR A 422 4.29 7.88 36.34
C TYR A 422 5.51 7.50 37.17
N ILE A 423 6.53 8.37 37.25
CA ILE A 423 7.73 8.16 38.05
C ILE A 423 7.39 7.92 39.52
N LYS A 424 6.48 8.74 40.10
CA LYS A 424 6.04 8.59 41.50
C LYS A 424 5.38 7.24 41.76
N ILE A 425 4.57 6.74 40.82
CA ILE A 425 3.90 5.43 40.95
C ILE A 425 4.91 4.30 40.76
N LEU A 426 5.65 4.30 39.64
CA LEU A 426 6.65 3.28 39.29
C LEU A 426 7.75 3.14 40.35
N SER A 427 8.18 4.24 40.97
CA SER A 427 9.18 4.22 42.05
C SER A 427 8.82 3.30 43.21
N LYS A 428 7.53 3.10 43.50
CA LYS A 428 7.06 2.21 44.58
C LYS A 428 7.33 0.75 44.30
N TYR A 429 7.42 0.40 43.02
CA TYR A 429 7.55 -0.96 42.53
C TYR A 429 8.99 -1.27 42.14
N ILE A 430 9.66 -0.32 41.48
CA ILE A 430 11.08 -0.41 41.11
C ILE A 430 11.98 -0.58 42.33
N LYS A 431 11.63 0.05 43.47
CA LYS A 431 12.38 -0.11 44.72
C LYS A 431 12.54 -1.60 45.10
N ASP A 432 11.53 -2.41 44.85
CA ASP A 432 11.45 -3.81 45.28
C ASP A 432 11.78 -4.82 44.16
N SER A 433 12.19 -4.35 42.97
CA SER A 433 12.59 -5.19 41.82
C SER A 433 14.08 -5.03 41.50
N HIS A 434 14.72 -6.01 40.86
CA HIS A 434 16.14 -5.93 40.49
C HIS A 434 16.34 -5.88 38.97
N ASN A 435 15.84 -6.88 38.25
CA ASN A 435 15.86 -6.95 36.79
C ASN A 435 14.59 -6.29 36.22
N ILE A 436 14.75 -5.12 35.60
CA ILE A 436 13.64 -4.26 35.18
C ILE A 436 13.78 -3.93 33.69
N LEU A 437 12.66 -4.06 32.97
CA LEU A 437 12.57 -3.68 31.56
C LEU A 437 11.62 -2.50 31.37
N ASP A 438 12.11 -1.44 30.73
CA ASP A 438 11.32 -0.38 30.10
C ASP A 438 11.04 -0.80 28.64
N LEU A 439 9.84 -1.33 28.38
CA LEU A 439 9.48 -1.84 27.06
C LEU A 439 8.79 -0.73 26.25
N GLY A 440 9.42 -0.33 25.15
CA GLY A 440 9.09 0.88 24.36
C GLY A 440 9.64 2.15 25.01
N CYS A 441 10.91 2.10 25.43
CA CYS A 441 11.52 3.14 26.26
C CYS A 441 11.85 4.45 25.53
N GLY A 442 11.70 4.50 24.21
CA GLY A 442 12.10 5.63 23.38
C GLY A 442 13.55 6.02 23.63
N LYS A 443 13.80 7.30 23.88
CA LYS A 443 15.15 7.85 24.15
C LYS A 443 15.69 7.54 25.57
N GLY A 444 15.16 6.54 26.27
CA GLY A 444 15.66 6.10 27.59
C GLY A 444 15.38 7.06 28.75
N LYS A 445 14.39 7.95 28.61
CA LYS A 445 14.05 8.98 29.62
C LYS A 445 13.85 8.40 31.02
N TYR A 446 13.04 7.36 31.15
CA TYR A 446 12.68 6.79 32.43
C TYR A 446 13.82 5.93 33.00
N ILE A 447 14.54 5.21 32.13
CA ILE A 447 15.76 4.47 32.48
C ILE A 447 16.77 5.39 33.16
N ASN A 448 17.08 6.54 32.54
CA ASN A 448 18.05 7.51 33.07
C ASN A 448 17.61 8.05 34.45
N ILE A 449 16.32 8.36 34.61
CA ILE A 449 15.77 8.84 35.88
C ILE A 449 15.86 7.75 36.96
N PHE A 450 15.50 6.51 36.66
CA PHE A 450 15.51 5.45 37.66
C PHE A 450 16.93 5.00 38.03
N ASN A 451 17.86 4.95 37.08
CA ASN A 451 19.28 4.70 37.36
C ASN A 451 19.88 5.77 38.29
N SER A 452 19.45 7.03 38.18
CA SER A 452 19.90 8.09 39.10
C SER A 452 19.29 8.00 40.50
N LYS A 453 18.14 7.32 40.64
CA LYS A 453 17.35 7.29 41.87
C LYS A 453 17.55 6.01 42.69
N PHE A 454 17.89 4.91 42.05
CA PHE A 454 18.02 3.60 42.68
C PHE A 454 19.38 2.98 42.34
N GLU A 455 20.15 2.70 43.38
CA GLU A 455 21.41 1.98 43.25
C GLU A 455 21.18 0.46 43.09
N ASN A 456 22.14 -0.24 42.49
CA ASN A 456 22.16 -1.71 42.35
C ASN A 456 20.90 -2.29 41.68
N LYS A 457 20.39 -1.62 40.64
CA LYS A 457 19.30 -2.10 39.77
C LYS A 457 19.84 -2.42 38.38
N ASN A 458 19.32 -3.48 37.76
CA ASN A 458 19.55 -3.80 36.36
C ASN A 458 18.35 -3.30 35.55
N ILE A 459 18.43 -2.06 35.05
CA ILE A 459 17.37 -1.42 34.27
C ILE A 459 17.81 -1.33 32.81
N VAL A 460 17.08 -2.02 31.94
CA VAL A 460 17.32 -2.02 30.49
C VAL A 460 16.09 -1.52 29.74
N GLY A 461 16.31 -1.02 28.54
CA GLY A 461 15.29 -0.56 27.61
C GLY A 461 15.21 -1.44 26.39
N ILE A 462 14.01 -1.57 25.82
CA ILE A 462 13.83 -2.08 24.47
C ILE A 462 13.03 -1.06 23.66
N ASP A 463 13.47 -0.75 22.45
CA ASP A 463 12.74 0.12 21.53
C ASP A 463 13.04 -0.25 20.07
N PRO A 464 12.04 -0.21 19.17
CA PRO A 464 12.23 -0.58 17.77
C PRO A 464 13.08 0.45 16.99
N TYR A 465 13.22 1.68 17.49
CA TYR A 465 13.86 2.78 16.78
C TYR A 465 15.02 3.42 17.57
N TYR A 466 14.86 3.60 18.88
CA TYR A 466 15.82 4.30 19.72
C TYR A 466 16.74 3.31 20.47
N TYR A 467 17.63 2.58 19.78
CA TYR A 467 18.40 1.46 20.36
C TYR A 467 19.94 1.63 20.42
N ASN A 468 20.46 2.86 20.33
CA ASN A 468 21.91 3.11 20.25
C ASN A 468 22.57 3.59 21.57
N ASP A 469 21.86 3.50 22.71
CA ASP A 469 22.40 3.85 24.02
C ASP A 469 22.81 2.58 24.79
N LYS A 470 23.75 2.68 25.73
CA LYS A 470 24.45 1.56 26.39
C LYS A 470 23.52 0.54 27.09
N ASN A 471 22.28 0.94 27.39
CA ASN A 471 21.29 0.10 28.07
C ASN A 471 19.98 -0.08 27.29
N ILE A 472 19.92 0.30 26.01
CA ILE A 472 18.72 0.16 25.18
C ILE A 472 19.01 -0.78 24.02
N PHE A 473 18.18 -1.81 23.89
CA PHE A 473 18.35 -2.85 22.88
C PHE A 473 17.26 -2.76 21.81
N ILE A 474 17.60 -3.24 20.61
CA ILE A 474 16.64 -3.34 19.52
C ILE A 474 15.60 -4.44 19.83
N GLY A 475 14.33 -4.10 19.65
CA GLY A 475 13.21 -5.03 19.81
C GLY A 475 11.91 -4.28 20.05
N ASP A 476 10.83 -5.03 20.23
CA ASP A 476 9.50 -4.49 20.49
C ASP A 476 8.67 -5.42 21.38
N THR A 477 7.36 -5.17 21.45
CA THR A 477 6.43 -5.96 22.26
C THR A 477 6.29 -7.41 21.82
N TYR A 478 6.65 -7.75 20.57
CA TYR A 478 6.63 -9.10 20.03
C TYR A 478 8.01 -9.77 20.04
N THR A 479 9.08 -8.99 20.17
CA THR A 479 10.48 -9.44 20.04
C THR A 479 11.32 -9.01 21.24
N ILE A 480 10.96 -9.51 22.42
CA ILE A 480 11.74 -9.32 23.65
C ILE A 480 12.76 -10.46 23.72
N ASN A 481 13.91 -10.27 23.05
CA ASN A 481 14.97 -11.26 22.98
C ASN A 481 15.98 -11.03 24.11
N SER A 482 15.65 -11.47 25.31
CA SER A 482 16.50 -11.38 26.50
C SER A 482 16.88 -12.76 27.03
N ASN A 483 18.16 -12.94 27.36
CA ASN A 483 18.65 -14.14 28.03
C ASN A 483 18.31 -14.17 29.53
N ILE A 484 17.82 -13.05 30.08
CA ILE A 484 17.40 -12.93 31.48
C ILE A 484 15.87 -12.73 31.57
N LYS A 485 15.28 -13.23 32.66
CA LYS A 485 13.90 -12.90 33.04
C LYS A 485 13.86 -11.63 33.88
N PHE A 486 12.77 -10.89 33.76
CA PHE A 486 12.55 -9.64 34.47
C PHE A 486 11.63 -9.83 35.68
N ASP A 487 11.95 -9.17 36.78
CA ASP A 487 11.06 -9.08 37.95
C ASP A 487 9.88 -8.14 37.63
N LEU A 488 10.18 -7.10 36.84
CA LEU A 488 9.25 -6.05 36.47
C LEU A 488 9.45 -5.64 35.00
N ILE A 489 8.38 -5.70 34.22
CA ILE A 489 8.29 -5.05 32.91
C ILE A 489 7.29 -3.91 33.04
N TYR A 490 7.64 -2.71 32.59
CA TYR A 490 6.70 -1.61 32.49
C TYR A 490 6.63 -1.04 31.08
N CYS A 491 5.44 -0.56 30.71
CA CYS A 491 5.13 0.00 29.40
C CYS A 491 4.46 1.36 29.60
N ILE A 492 4.97 2.42 28.97
CA ILE A 492 4.40 3.78 29.08
C ILE A 492 3.91 4.27 27.72
N GLU A 493 2.59 4.30 27.54
CA GLU A 493 1.90 4.65 26.28
C GLU A 493 2.33 3.76 25.10
N VAL A 494 2.72 2.49 25.35
CA VAL A 494 3.25 1.57 24.32
C VAL A 494 2.18 0.63 23.79
N LEU A 495 1.44 -0.05 24.67
CA LEU A 495 0.49 -1.09 24.25
C LEU A 495 -0.71 -0.56 23.45
N GLN A 496 -0.98 0.75 23.51
CA GLN A 496 -1.95 1.42 22.65
C GLN A 496 -1.54 1.46 21.16
N HIS A 497 -0.25 1.22 20.87
CA HIS A 497 0.33 1.14 19.53
C HIS A 497 0.58 -0.31 19.08
N VAL A 498 -0.10 -1.29 19.69
CA VAL A 498 0.10 -2.73 19.41
C VAL A 498 -1.14 -3.32 18.76
N LYS A 499 -0.99 -3.86 17.54
CA LYS A 499 -2.11 -4.45 16.79
C LYS A 499 -2.55 -5.82 17.35
N TYR A 500 -1.61 -6.71 17.61
CA TYR A 500 -1.83 -8.08 18.07
C TYR A 500 -1.58 -8.19 19.58
N ILE A 501 -2.40 -7.50 20.36
CA ILE A 501 -2.18 -7.28 21.79
C ILE A 501 -2.06 -8.57 22.62
N ASP A 502 -2.79 -9.62 22.29
CA ASP A 502 -2.70 -10.91 22.99
C ASP A 502 -1.30 -11.54 22.82
N VAL A 503 -0.73 -11.49 21.61
CA VAL A 503 0.63 -11.98 21.32
C VAL A 503 1.67 -11.17 22.09
N ALA A 504 1.50 -9.85 22.16
CA ALA A 504 2.36 -8.98 22.95
C ALA A 504 2.30 -9.29 24.45
N ILE A 505 1.10 -9.49 25.01
CA ILE A 505 0.92 -9.84 26.43
C ILE A 505 1.58 -11.19 26.74
N ASP A 506 1.40 -12.20 25.88
CA ASP A 506 2.06 -13.50 26.06
C ASP A 506 3.59 -13.39 25.99
N ASN A 507 4.12 -12.62 25.05
CA ASN A 507 5.56 -12.40 24.95
C ASN A 507 6.13 -11.66 26.18
N ILE A 508 5.41 -10.67 26.71
CA ILE A 508 5.73 -9.99 27.97
C ILE A 508 5.71 -10.99 29.14
N LYS A 509 4.64 -11.79 29.25
CA LYS A 509 4.50 -12.83 30.29
C LYS A 509 5.67 -13.80 30.28
N ASN A 510 6.04 -14.27 29.09
CA ASN A 510 7.12 -15.22 28.89
C ASN A 510 8.47 -14.63 29.28
N ASN A 511 8.64 -13.31 29.26
CA ASN A 511 9.87 -12.63 29.67
C ASN A 511 9.88 -12.19 31.15
N LEU A 512 8.76 -12.33 31.86
CA LEU A 512 8.70 -12.16 33.32
C LEU A 512 9.10 -13.44 34.06
N VAL A 513 9.65 -13.27 35.27
CA VAL A 513 9.83 -14.38 36.23
C VAL A 513 8.48 -15.05 36.53
N GLU A 514 8.50 -16.38 36.70
CA GLU A 514 7.27 -17.16 36.87
C GLU A 514 6.53 -16.82 38.17
N LYS A 515 7.27 -16.70 39.28
CA LYS A 515 6.69 -16.34 40.59
C LYS A 515 6.79 -14.85 40.82
N ASN A 516 5.65 -14.19 41.02
CA ASN A 516 5.53 -12.75 41.34
C ASN A 516 6.03 -11.77 40.25
N GLY A 517 6.25 -12.22 39.02
CA GLY A 517 6.61 -11.34 37.91
C GLY A 517 5.54 -10.27 37.69
N MET A 518 5.96 -9.00 37.59
CA MET A 518 5.07 -7.85 37.59
C MET A 518 5.05 -7.13 36.24
N LEU A 519 3.85 -6.83 35.76
CA LEU A 519 3.61 -5.98 34.61
C LEU A 519 2.95 -4.67 35.05
N ILE A 520 3.54 -3.54 34.68
CA ILE A 520 2.96 -2.21 34.89
C ILE A 520 2.64 -1.57 33.54
N ILE A 521 1.35 -1.30 33.31
CA ILE A 521 0.88 -0.64 32.08
C ILE A 521 0.45 0.77 32.42
N CYS A 522 1.12 1.76 31.86
CA CYS A 522 0.76 3.17 31.92
C CYS A 522 0.14 3.57 30.59
N ASP A 523 -1.13 3.92 30.57
CA ASP A 523 -1.87 4.14 29.32
C ASP A 523 -2.89 5.29 29.43
N ARG A 524 -3.48 5.68 28.31
CA ARG A 524 -4.52 6.70 28.22
C ARG A 524 -5.88 6.11 28.57
N ASN A 525 -6.69 6.91 29.25
CA ASN A 525 -8.05 6.52 29.62
C ASN A 525 -9.04 6.93 28.52
N PRO A 526 -9.73 5.98 27.86
CA PRO A 526 -10.71 6.28 26.82
C PRO A 526 -11.94 7.05 27.34
N ILE A 527 -12.24 7.01 28.64
CA ILE A 527 -13.40 7.70 29.25
C ILE A 527 -13.07 9.18 29.56
N SER A 528 -11.88 9.67 29.19
CA SER A 528 -11.50 11.07 29.35
C SER A 528 -12.10 11.99 28.27
N VAL A 529 -12.09 13.31 28.49
CA VAL A 529 -12.52 14.32 27.47
C VAL A 529 -11.79 14.05 26.16
N ILE A 530 -10.49 13.81 26.28
CA ILE A 530 -9.60 13.61 25.15
C ILE A 530 -9.88 12.27 24.46
N GLY A 531 -10.30 11.25 25.21
CA GLY A 531 -10.80 10.00 24.63
C GLY A 531 -12.01 10.22 23.74
N PHE A 532 -12.97 11.02 24.20
CA PHE A 532 -14.15 11.39 23.41
C PHE A 532 -13.81 12.25 22.19
N LEU A 533 -12.81 13.13 22.31
CA LEU A 533 -12.37 14.01 21.21
C LEU A 533 -11.37 13.36 20.23
N LYS A 534 -10.82 12.18 20.54
CA LYS A 534 -9.77 11.52 19.75
C LYS A 534 -10.15 11.38 18.28
N SER A 535 -11.34 10.83 18.00
CA SER A 535 -11.82 10.62 16.62
C SER A 535 -11.94 11.93 15.82
N ILE A 536 -12.25 13.04 16.49
CA ILE A 536 -12.32 14.37 15.87
C ILE A 536 -10.91 14.86 15.51
N TRP A 537 -9.92 14.63 16.37
CA TRP A 537 -8.53 15.02 16.11
C TRP A 537 -7.87 14.17 15.02
N GLU A 538 -8.15 12.87 14.98
CA GLU A 538 -7.76 11.98 13.88
C GLU A 538 -8.33 12.49 12.55
N PHE A 539 -9.63 12.80 12.51
CA PHE A 539 -10.27 13.35 11.31
C PHE A 539 -9.67 14.70 10.87
N ARG A 540 -9.21 15.51 11.82
CA ARG A 540 -8.55 16.79 11.55
C ARG A 540 -7.06 16.69 11.21
N GLY A 541 -6.51 15.48 11.12
CA GLY A 541 -5.08 15.26 10.88
C GLY A 541 -4.18 15.80 11.98
N LYS A 542 -4.71 15.97 13.21
CA LYS A 542 -3.99 16.44 14.39
C LYS A 542 -3.56 15.28 15.30
N TRP A 543 -3.46 14.09 14.73
CA TRP A 543 -3.12 12.87 15.40
C TRP A 543 -2.02 12.15 14.62
N MET A 544 -1.21 11.34 15.31
CA MET A 544 -0.05 10.67 14.70
C MET A 544 -0.45 9.76 13.52
N TYR A 545 -1.53 9.01 13.69
CA TYR A 545 -2.12 8.21 12.63
C TYR A 545 -3.15 9.01 11.86
N SER A 546 -3.03 9.02 10.53
CA SER A 546 -4.03 9.60 9.64
C SER A 546 -5.36 8.86 9.75
N PHE A 547 -6.46 9.53 9.38
CA PHE A 547 -7.81 8.96 9.46
C PHE A 547 -7.96 7.67 8.63
N ASP A 548 -7.17 7.52 7.57
CA ASP A 548 -7.12 6.38 6.67
C ASP A 548 -5.97 5.41 6.99
N SER A 549 -5.33 5.51 8.15
CA SER A 549 -4.27 4.59 8.56
C SER A 549 -4.76 3.13 8.61
N PRO A 550 -3.96 2.13 8.17
CA PRO A 550 -4.22 0.69 8.33
C PRO A 550 -4.05 0.19 9.78
N PHE A 551 -3.72 1.12 10.68
CA PHE A 551 -3.64 0.94 12.12
C PHE A 551 -4.34 2.09 12.84
N ILE A 552 -5.15 1.77 13.84
CA ILE A 552 -5.82 2.71 14.72
C ILE A 552 -5.30 2.48 16.14
N GLU A 553 -4.79 3.53 16.77
CA GLU A 553 -4.39 3.52 18.18
C GLU A 553 -5.59 3.18 19.07
N LYS A 554 -5.42 2.21 19.97
CA LYS A 554 -6.49 1.69 20.84
C LYS A 554 -6.24 2.04 22.29
N TRP A 555 -7.22 2.69 22.91
CA TRP A 555 -7.22 2.97 24.35
C TRP A 555 -8.20 2.04 25.04
N TYR A 556 -7.71 1.33 26.05
CA TYR A 556 -8.51 0.32 26.74
C TYR A 556 -8.96 0.84 28.11
N THR A 557 -10.20 0.53 28.49
CA THR A 557 -10.68 0.78 29.86
C THR A 557 -9.95 -0.14 30.84
N ILE A 558 -9.93 0.23 32.12
CA ILE A 558 -9.37 -0.61 33.18
C ILE A 558 -10.00 -2.02 33.18
N ASP A 559 -11.32 -2.12 33.00
CA ASP A 559 -11.99 -3.42 33.00
C ASP A 559 -11.66 -4.25 31.77
N ARG A 560 -11.45 -3.60 30.62
CA ARG A 560 -10.95 -4.29 29.43
C ARG A 560 -9.53 -4.80 29.63
N TRP A 561 -8.66 -4.00 30.25
CA TRP A 561 -7.33 -4.45 30.66
C TRP A 561 -7.38 -5.66 31.60
N LYS A 562 -8.23 -5.64 32.63
CA LYS A 562 -8.42 -6.79 33.53
C LYS A 562 -8.81 -8.06 32.79
N GLN A 563 -9.77 -7.98 31.85
CA GLN A 563 -10.21 -9.12 31.05
C GLN A 563 -9.09 -9.69 30.18
N MET A 564 -8.38 -8.82 29.45
CA MET A 564 -7.29 -9.24 28.57
C MET A 564 -6.15 -9.85 29.37
N LEU A 565 -5.72 -9.21 30.46
CA LEU A 565 -4.67 -9.72 31.33
C LEU A 565 -5.07 -11.06 31.98
N ALA A 566 -6.32 -11.22 32.43
CA ALA A 566 -6.79 -12.47 33.02
C ALA A 566 -6.76 -13.66 32.04
N LYS A 567 -6.99 -13.43 30.75
CA LYS A 567 -6.86 -14.45 29.69
C LYS A 567 -5.43 -14.98 29.56
N HIS A 568 -4.45 -14.18 29.94
CA HIS A 568 -3.03 -14.47 29.84
C HIS A 568 -2.41 -14.68 31.24
N ASP A 569 -3.14 -15.28 32.18
CA ASP A 569 -2.63 -15.65 33.52
C ASP A 569 -2.07 -14.49 34.35
N PHE A 570 -2.58 -13.28 34.16
CA PHE A 570 -2.30 -12.15 35.04
C PHE A 570 -3.45 -11.87 35.99
N THR A 571 -3.13 -11.42 37.20
CA THR A 571 -4.07 -10.85 38.16
C THR A 571 -3.78 -9.37 38.34
N VAL A 572 -4.74 -8.52 37.97
CA VAL A 572 -4.68 -7.08 38.28
C VAL A 572 -5.06 -6.89 39.74
N TYR A 573 -4.13 -6.40 40.56
CA TYR A 573 -4.37 -6.20 41.99
C TYR A 573 -4.40 -4.73 42.41
N LYS A 574 -3.91 -3.82 41.54
CA LYS A 574 -3.98 -2.37 41.82
C LYS A 574 -4.08 -1.55 40.55
N THR A 575 -4.81 -0.44 40.63
CA THR A 575 -4.89 0.55 39.57
C THR A 575 -4.74 1.96 40.14
N TYR A 576 -4.25 2.87 39.31
CA TYR A 576 -4.19 4.31 39.58
C TYR A 576 -4.77 5.07 38.40
N ALA A 577 -5.31 6.26 38.63
CA ALA A 577 -5.79 7.14 37.58
C ALA A 577 -5.52 8.60 37.95
N PHE A 578 -5.15 9.43 36.97
CA PHE A 578 -4.81 10.85 37.21
C PHE A 578 -4.98 11.74 35.97
N CYS A 579 -4.96 13.07 36.17
CA CYS A 579 -5.05 14.11 35.13
C CYS A 579 -3.72 14.85 34.93
N SER A 580 -3.56 15.57 33.80
CA SER A 580 -2.42 16.49 33.56
C SER A 580 -2.70 17.90 34.12
N ARG A 581 -1.97 18.33 35.18
CA ARG A 581 -2.02 19.63 35.89
C ARG A 581 -3.35 20.02 36.59
N GLY A 582 -3.22 20.71 37.74
CA GLY A 582 -4.32 21.15 38.61
C GLY A 582 -5.28 22.17 37.99
N GLY A 583 -6.38 21.68 37.40
CA GLY A 583 -7.53 22.47 36.98
C GLY A 583 -8.84 21.85 37.48
N ILE A 584 -9.85 22.68 37.69
CA ILE A 584 -11.17 22.35 38.24
C ILE A 584 -11.95 21.45 37.28
N ARG A 585 -11.77 20.13 37.41
CA ARG A 585 -12.77 19.07 37.13
C ARG A 585 -12.17 17.72 37.52
N SER A 586 -12.42 17.32 38.75
CA SER A 586 -12.09 16.03 39.37
C SER A 586 -12.89 14.84 38.81
N MET A 587 -13.46 14.93 37.60
CA MET A 587 -14.30 13.86 37.02
C MET A 587 -13.67 13.13 35.82
N MET A 588 -12.48 13.50 35.34
CA MET A 588 -12.01 13.02 34.02
C MET A 588 -10.53 12.63 34.00
N ASN A 589 -10.18 11.59 34.77
CA ASN A 589 -8.84 10.99 34.75
C ASN A 589 -8.39 10.70 33.31
N ARG A 590 -7.31 11.35 32.86
CA ARG A 590 -6.79 11.22 31.49
C ARG A 590 -5.93 9.98 31.32
N TYR A 591 -5.27 9.53 32.38
CA TYR A 591 -4.33 8.43 32.36
C TYR A 591 -4.72 7.36 33.37
N SER A 592 -4.35 6.13 33.08
CA SER A 592 -4.51 4.99 33.97
C SER A 592 -3.20 4.23 34.09
N VAL A 593 -2.94 3.70 35.29
CA VAL A 593 -1.81 2.80 35.55
C VAL A 593 -2.39 1.50 36.10
N ILE A 594 -2.09 0.39 35.44
CA ILE A 594 -2.53 -0.95 35.80
C ILE A 594 -1.33 -1.74 36.31
N ILE A 595 -1.47 -2.34 37.50
CA ILE A 595 -0.45 -3.18 38.11
C ILE A 595 -0.97 -4.61 38.14
N ALA A 596 -0.29 -5.49 37.42
CA ALA A 596 -0.64 -6.89 37.27
C ALA A 596 0.50 -7.80 37.69
N ARG A 597 0.17 -8.98 38.24
CA ARG A 597 1.12 -10.04 38.54
C ARG A 597 0.80 -11.30 37.76
N ARG A 598 1.83 -11.96 37.27
CA ARG A 598 1.73 -13.31 36.73
C ARG A 598 1.26 -14.26 37.85
N LYS A 599 0.28 -15.11 37.54
CA LYS A 599 -0.26 -16.13 38.44
C LYS A 599 0.70 -17.29 38.63
#